data_AF-A0AAN9PJI4-F1
#
_entry.id   AF-A0AAN9PJI4-F1
#
_cell.length_a   1.000
_cell.length_b   1.000
_cell.length_c   1.000
_cell.angle_alpha   90.00
_cell.angle_beta   90.00
_cell.angle_gamma   90.00
#
_symmetry.space_group_name_H-M   'P 1'
#
loop_
_entity.id
_entity.type
_entity.pdbx_description
1 polymer ?
#
loop_
_entity_poly.entity_id
_entity_poly.type
_entity_poly.pdbx_seq_one_letter_code
_entity_poly.pdbx_strand_id
1 'polypeptide(L)'
;MSTQQINQEVVDLKGDLLMLLLQKSVRNEFKSSEFRRMRKRVARMLTVKREREIEEGINKRLSRKLDKKWKKSIVVRPPPSLKKLQEEEAAEAAKAEKAA
;
A
#
# COMPACT_ATOMS: atom_id res chain seq x y z
N MET A 1 11.62 -2.18 11.14
CA MET A 1 10.44 -1.46 10.61
C MET A 1 10.03 -0.36 11.58
N SER A 2 10.30 0.90 11.24
CA SER A 2 9.81 2.05 12.00
C SER A 2 8.29 2.21 11.82
N THR A 3 7.62 2.93 12.73
CA THR A 3 6.16 3.18 12.63
C THR A 3 5.78 3.94 11.35
N GLN A 4 6.67 4.83 10.88
CA GLN A 4 6.50 5.54 9.61
C GLN A 4 6.59 4.59 8.40
N GLN A 5 7.55 3.68 8.40
CA GLN A 5 7.66 2.65 7.36
C GLN A 5 6.43 1.73 7.34
N ILE A 6 5.91 1.37 8.52
CA ILE A 6 4.66 0.59 8.63
C ILE A 6 3.49 1.33 7.98
N ASN A 7 3.33 2.63 8.25
CA ASN A 7 2.26 3.43 7.67
C ASN A 7 2.39 3.53 6.14
N GLN A 8 3.61 3.75 5.65
CA GLN A 8 3.92 3.82 4.23
C GLN A 8 3.54 2.51 3.52
N GLU A 9 4.00 1.38 4.06
CA GLU A 9 3.75 0.05 3.50
C GLU A 9 2.26 -0.31 3.52
N VAL A 10 1.53 0.08 4.57
CA VAL A 10 0.07 -0.12 4.64
C VAL A 10 -0.65 0.65 3.53
N VAL A 11 -0.21 1.88 3.22
CA VAL A 11 -0.79 2.67 2.11
C VAL A 11 -0.48 2.01 0.77
N ASP A 12 0.75 1.57 0.56
CA ASP A 12 1.18 0.95 -0.69
C ASP A 12 0.45 -0.39 -0.93
N LEU A 13 0.36 -1.25 0.08
CA LEU A 13 -0.39 -2.53 0.00
C LEU A 13 -1.88 -2.33 -0.27
N LYS A 14 -2.48 -1.23 0.21
CA LYS A 14 -3.87 -0.88 -0.10
C LYS A 14 -4.03 -0.40 -1.55
N GLY A 15 -3.05 0.33 -2.07
CA GLY A 15 -3.00 0.72 -3.48
C GLY A 15 -2.89 -0.50 -4.40
N ASP A 16 -2.01 -1.44 -4.08
CA ASP A 16 -1.86 -2.70 -4.82
C ASP A 16 -3.14 -3.55 -4.77
N LEU A 17 -3.84 -3.58 -3.63
CA LEU A 17 -5.14 -4.26 -3.51
C LEU A 17 -6.18 -3.66 -4.45
N LEU A 18 -6.20 -2.34 -4.63
CA LEU A 18 -7.08 -1.68 -5.59
C LEU A 18 -6.76 -2.12 -7.02
N MET A 19 -5.48 -2.26 -7.37
CA MET A 19 -5.08 -2.73 -8.70
C MET A 19 -5.51 -4.16 -8.97
N LEU A 20 -5.37 -5.05 -7.97
CA LEU A 20 -5.91 -6.41 -8.09
C LEU A 20 -7.43 -6.43 -8.29
N LEU A 21 -8.17 -5.50 -7.65
CA LEU A 21 -9.62 -5.37 -7.88
C LEU A 21 -9.94 -4.93 -9.30
N LEU A 22 -9.17 -3.98 -9.85
CA LEU A 22 -9.32 -3.54 -11.24
C LEU A 22 -8.99 -4.66 -12.22
N GLN A 23 -7.87 -5.37 -12.05
CA GLN A 23 -7.53 -6.55 -12.86
C GLN A 23 -8.64 -7.62 -12.84
N LYS A 24 -9.23 -7.87 -11.67
CA LYS A 24 -10.35 -8.79 -11.53
C LYS A 24 -11.58 -8.33 -12.32
N SER A 25 -11.89 -7.03 -12.32
CA SER A 25 -13.03 -6.48 -13.07
C SER A 25 -12.87 -6.59 -14.59
N VAL A 26 -11.64 -6.38 -15.09
CA VAL A 26 -11.29 -6.51 -16.51
C VAL A 26 -11.17 -7.99 -16.93
N ARG A 27 -11.30 -8.94 -15.98
CA ARG A 27 -11.15 -10.39 -16.18
C ARG A 27 -9.76 -10.79 -16.67
N ASN A 28 -8.73 -10.02 -16.30
CA ASN A 28 -7.34 -10.41 -16.51
C ASN A 28 -6.99 -11.62 -15.65
N GLU A 29 -5.94 -12.34 -16.02
CA GLU A 29 -5.40 -13.40 -15.18
C GLU A 29 -4.74 -12.80 -13.93
N PHE A 30 -5.24 -13.17 -12.75
CA PHE A 30 -4.67 -12.73 -11.47
C PHE A 30 -4.67 -13.89 -10.46
N LYS A 31 -3.77 -13.81 -9.48
CA LYS A 31 -3.69 -14.78 -8.38
C LYS A 31 -4.69 -14.43 -7.28
N SER A 32 -5.74 -15.22 -7.10
CA SER A 32 -6.77 -15.00 -6.08
C SER A 32 -6.23 -15.09 -4.63
N SER A 33 -5.15 -15.85 -4.42
CA SER A 33 -4.46 -15.99 -3.14
C SER A 33 -3.83 -14.67 -2.64
N GLU A 34 -3.44 -13.78 -3.55
CA GLU A 34 -2.81 -12.49 -3.23
C GLU A 34 -3.78 -11.58 -2.45
N PHE A 35 -5.07 -11.58 -2.79
CA PHE A 35 -6.08 -10.85 -1.99
C PHE A 35 -6.08 -11.24 -0.52
N ARG A 36 -5.98 -12.54 -0.23
CA ARG A 36 -5.96 -13.03 1.15
C ARG A 36 -4.62 -12.72 1.82
N ARG A 37 -3.51 -12.94 1.10
CA ARG A 37 -2.15 -12.70 1.60
C ARG A 37 -1.94 -11.24 1.96
N MET A 38 -2.29 -10.32 1.08
CA MET A 38 -2.11 -8.87 1.27
C MET A 38 -2.98 -8.33 2.41
N ARG A 39 -4.27 -8.71 2.47
CA ARG A 39 -5.14 -8.31 3.59
C ARG A 39 -4.62 -8.80 4.94
N LYS A 40 -4.12 -10.05 5.01
CA LYS A 40 -3.49 -10.59 6.22
C LYS A 40 -2.20 -9.85 6.57
N ARG A 41 -1.40 -9.46 5.59
CA ARG A 41 -0.19 -8.64 5.82
C ARG A 41 -0.53 -7.28 6.41
N VAL A 42 -1.50 -6.56 5.85
CA VAL A 42 -1.97 -5.27 6.39
C VAL A 42 -2.45 -5.43 7.83
N ALA A 43 -3.22 -6.49 8.13
CA ALA A 43 -3.69 -6.74 9.50
C ALA A 43 -2.52 -6.93 10.48
N ARG A 44 -1.51 -7.75 10.13
CA ARG A 44 -0.30 -7.96 10.96
C ARG A 44 0.50 -6.68 11.19
N MET A 45 0.59 -5.81 10.17
CA MET A 45 1.29 -4.53 10.29
C MET A 45 0.58 -3.59 11.26
N LEU A 46 -0.77 -3.58 11.22
CA LEU A 46 -1.57 -2.77 12.13
C LEU A 46 -1.57 -3.32 13.57
N THR A 47 -1.46 -4.63 13.78
CA THR A 47 -1.31 -5.20 15.12
C THR A 47 0.02 -4.79 15.75
N VAL A 48 1.14 -4.90 15.02
CA VAL A 48 2.46 -4.46 15.50
C VAL A 48 2.46 -2.97 15.81
N LYS A 49 1.82 -2.14 14.98
CA LYS A 49 1.65 -0.71 15.27
C LYS A 49 0.88 -0.48 16.57
N ARG A 50 -0.19 -1.24 16.80
CA ARG A 50 -1.03 -1.10 18.00
C ARG A 50 -0.32 -1.57 19.26
N GLU A 51 0.48 -2.62 19.20
CA GLU A 51 1.32 -3.09 20.31
C GLU A 51 2.29 -1.99 20.75
N ARG A 52 2.94 -1.31 19.81
CA ARG A 52 3.81 -0.15 20.10
C ARG A 52 3.05 1.02 20.74
N GLU A 53 1.85 1.33 20.24
CA GLU A 53 1.02 2.37 20.89
C GLU A 53 0.65 2.00 22.34
N ILE A 54 0.55 0.70 22.66
CA ILE A 54 0.28 0.22 24.02
C ILE A 54 1.54 0.36 24.88
N GLU A 55 2.72 0.04 24.35
CA GLU A 55 4.02 0.25 25.02
C GLU A 55 4.26 1.74 25.33
N GLU A 56 3.85 2.64 24.43
CA GLU A 56 3.89 4.10 24.64
C GLU A 56 2.82 4.62 25.63
N GLY A 57 1.95 3.74 26.15
CA GLY A 57 0.92 4.11 27.13
C GLY A 57 -0.31 4.80 26.52
N ILE A 58 -0.53 4.69 25.20
CA ILE A 58 -1.63 5.39 24.52
C ILE A 58 -2.97 4.67 24.74
N ASN A 59 -3.85 5.36 25.45
CA ASN A 59 -5.24 4.94 25.67
C ASN A 59 -6.05 4.80 24.36
N LYS A 60 -7.05 3.89 24.36
CA LYS A 60 -7.90 3.60 23.19
C LYS A 60 -8.54 4.86 22.56
N ARG A 61 -8.95 5.83 23.38
CA ARG A 61 -9.56 7.09 22.88
C ARG A 61 -8.55 7.97 22.13
N LEU A 62 -7.33 8.08 22.64
CA LEU A 62 -6.26 8.85 22.01
C LEU A 62 -5.82 8.19 20.71
N SER A 63 -5.65 6.86 20.72
CA SER A 63 -5.35 6.08 19.51
C SER A 63 -6.38 6.33 18.39
N ARG A 64 -7.69 6.32 18.69
CA ARG A 64 -8.72 6.64 17.70
C ARG A 64 -8.65 8.07 17.17
N LYS A 65 -8.31 9.06 18.01
CA LYS A 65 -8.13 10.45 17.57
C LYS A 65 -6.94 10.57 16.61
N LEU A 66 -5.83 9.92 16.95
CA LEU A 66 -4.63 9.88 16.11
C LEU A 66 -4.89 9.14 14.79
N ASP A 67 -5.57 7.99 14.82
CA ASP A 67 -5.93 7.23 13.62
C ASP A 67 -6.84 8.04 12.68
N LYS A 68 -7.84 8.75 13.21
CA LYS A 68 -8.68 9.64 12.41
C LYS A 68 -7.88 10.79 11.80
N LYS A 69 -6.98 11.42 12.57
CA LYS A 69 -6.12 12.51 12.08
C LYS A 69 -5.20 12.00 10.96
N TRP A 70 -4.61 10.82 11.14
CA TRP A 70 -3.76 10.19 10.15
C TRP A 70 -4.52 9.84 8.88
N LYS A 71 -5.70 9.22 8.98
CA LYS A 71 -6.54 8.90 7.81
C LYS A 71 -6.91 10.14 7.00
N LYS A 72 -7.16 11.28 7.68
CA LYS A 72 -7.45 12.56 7.01
C LYS A 72 -6.23 13.15 6.29
N SER A 73 -5.01 12.87 6.76
CA SER A 73 -3.77 13.37 6.13
C SER A 73 -3.27 12.50 4.98
N ILE A 74 -3.90 11.37 4.67
CA ILE A 74 -3.45 10.48 3.58
C ILE A 74 -3.75 11.17 2.24
N VAL A 75 -2.69 11.48 1.50
CA VAL A 75 -2.78 11.89 0.09
C VAL A 75 -2.77 10.64 -0.78
N VAL A 76 -3.76 10.51 -1.67
CA VAL A 76 -3.84 9.39 -2.60
C VAL A 76 -2.71 9.49 -3.62
N ARG A 77 -1.95 8.41 -3.78
CA ARG A 77 -0.88 8.28 -4.76
C ARG A 77 -0.97 6.92 -5.46
N PRO A 78 -0.50 6.80 -6.71
CA PRO A 78 -0.45 5.50 -7.37
C PRO A 78 0.51 4.57 -6.63
N PRO A 79 0.18 3.27 -6.56
CA PRO A 79 1.04 2.30 -5.89
C PRO A 79 2.40 2.18 -6.58
N PRO A 80 3.47 1.89 -5.82
CA PRO A 80 4.83 1.83 -6.36
C PRO A 80 5.01 0.71 -7.39
N SER A 81 4.21 -0.36 -7.33
CA SER A 81 4.20 -1.43 -8.35
C SER A 81 3.86 -0.90 -9.75
N LEU A 82 2.84 -0.06 -9.86
CA LEU A 82 2.45 0.57 -11.13
C LEU A 82 3.47 1.59 -11.61
N LYS A 83 4.02 2.41 -10.70
CA LYS A 83 5.04 3.39 -11.08
C LYS A 83 6.24 2.71 -11.72
N LYS A 84 6.69 1.59 -11.16
CA LYS A 84 7.80 0.82 -11.72
C LYS A 84 7.49 0.28 -13.11
N LEU A 85 6.30 -0.26 -13.33
CA LEU A 85 5.87 -0.73 -14.65
C LEU A 85 5.84 0.42 -15.68
N GLN A 86 5.30 1.59 -15.29
CA GLN A 86 5.27 2.77 -16.14
C GLN A 86 6.67 3.34 -16.44
N GLU A 87 7.56 3.32 -15.45
CA GLU A 87 8.96 3.75 -15.59
C GLU A 87 9.74 2.80 -16.51
N GLU A 88 9.50 1.49 -16.42
CA GLU A 88 10.09 0.47 -17.29
C GLU A 88 9.59 0.61 -18.74
N GLU A 89 8.27 0.73 -18.94
CA GLU A 89 7.66 0.95 -20.26
C GLU A 89 8.14 2.25 -20.91
N ALA A 90 8.24 3.34 -20.13
CA ALA A 90 8.76 4.62 -20.62
C ALA A 90 10.26 4.54 -20.98
N ALA A 91 11.04 3.79 -20.21
CA ALA A 91 12.46 3.58 -20.51
C ALA A 91 12.67 2.73 -21.77
N GLU A 92 11.82 1.75 -22.04
CA GLU A 92 11.83 0.98 -23.29
C GLU A 92 11.40 1.83 -24.48
N ALA A 93 10.35 2.65 -24.35
CA ALA A 93 9.91 3.57 -25.39
C ALA A 93 11.01 4.59 -25.76
N ALA A 94 11.69 5.18 -24.77
CA ALA A 94 12.79 6.12 -25.01
C ALA A 94 14.04 5.45 -25.63
N LYS A 95 14.27 4.16 -25.38
CA LYS A 95 15.33 3.38 -26.04
C LYS A 95 14.96 3.06 -27.49
N ALA A 96 13.70 2.73 -27.75
CA ALA A 96 13.20 2.48 -29.11
C ALA A 96 13.22 3.76 -29.97
N GLU A 97 12.84 4.91 -29.39
CA GLU A 97 12.89 6.21 -30.06
C GLU A 97 14.31 6.70 -30.35
N LYS A 98 15.29 6.33 -29.50
CA LYS A 98 16.72 6.63 -29.74
C LYS A 98 17.40 5.66 -30.71
N ALA A 99 16.77 4.53 -31.02
CA ALA A 99 17.30 3.51 -31.93
C ALA A 99 16.71 3.61 -33.35
N ALA A 100 15.73 4.50 -33.56
CA ALA A 100 15.16 4.87 -34.84
C ALA A 100 15.82 6.14 -35.39
#